data_AF-A0A8H8C3Y6-F1
#
_entry.id   AF-A0A8H8C3Y6-F1
#
_cell.length_a   1.000
_cell.length_b   1.000
_cell.length_c   1.000
_cell.angle_alpha   90.00
_cell.angle_beta   90.00
_cell.angle_gamma   90.00
#
_symmetry.space_group_name_H-M   'P 1'
#
loop_
_entity.id
_entity.type
_entity.pdbx_description
1 polymer ?
#
loop_
_entity_poly.entity_id
_entity_poly.type
_entity_poly.pdbx_seq_one_letter_code
_entity_poly.pdbx_strand_id
1 'polypeptide(L)'
;MTTKTIAVVGITGNQGSSVAEKFVQEAGWSVRGISRDPSKDSAKAWTARGVDVVAADLDIPGSMEVAFRGANVIFGTTDFVQHLLDPKMAAKSQEQGRPINELATEREFEQAKSLIDAVATNTSTLELFVLSTLSDTKGLSKGKIQYNLHFDCKWAAVEYLKEKYPELWKKTSLLQLGIFASNWKIPYNTPRKQEDGTYKLS
;
A
#
# COMPACT_ATOMS: atom_id res chain seq x y z
N MET A 1 -20.90 -0.24 23.47
CA MET A 1 -19.60 -0.84 23.10
C MET A 1 -18.63 0.30 22.80
N THR A 2 -17.35 0.16 23.12
CA THR A 2 -16.34 1.16 22.73
C THR A 2 -16.11 1.11 21.22
N THR A 3 -16.12 2.26 20.55
CA THR A 3 -15.84 2.38 19.11
C THR A 3 -14.39 1.99 18.84
N LYS A 4 -14.16 1.10 17.86
CA LYS A 4 -12.82 0.72 17.40
C LYS A 4 -12.38 1.59 16.23
N THR A 5 -11.08 1.90 16.15
CA THR A 5 -10.52 2.69 15.05
C THR A 5 -9.78 1.79 14.05
N ILE A 6 -10.08 1.92 12.76
CA ILE A 6 -9.23 1.44 11.67
C ILE A 6 -8.44 2.60 11.06
N ALA A 7 -7.12 2.51 11.06
CA ALA A 7 -6.26 3.43 10.33
C ALA A 7 -5.95 2.89 8.93
N VAL A 8 -6.16 3.71 7.90
CA VAL A 8 -6.10 3.30 6.49
C VAL A 8 -5.05 4.12 5.76
N VAL A 9 -3.93 3.48 5.41
CA VAL A 9 -2.92 4.06 4.53
C VAL A 9 -3.43 4.06 3.09
N GLY A 10 -3.21 5.16 2.37
CA GLY A 10 -3.65 5.28 0.98
C GLY A 10 -5.16 5.46 0.84
N ILE A 11 -5.79 6.23 1.74
CA ILE A 11 -7.25 6.45 1.77
C ILE A 11 -7.85 6.94 0.43
N THR A 12 -7.06 7.66 -0.36
CA THR A 12 -7.49 8.18 -1.68
C THR A 12 -7.15 7.23 -2.84
N GLY A 13 -6.48 6.12 -2.57
CA GLY A 13 -6.11 5.11 -3.57
C GLY A 13 -7.09 3.94 -3.61
N ASN A 14 -7.02 3.14 -4.67
CA ASN A 14 -8.03 2.11 -4.98
C ASN A 14 -8.29 1.11 -3.83
N GLN A 15 -7.24 0.65 -3.15
CA GLN A 15 -7.38 -0.31 -2.05
C GLN A 15 -7.89 0.35 -0.77
N GLY A 16 -7.21 1.42 -0.34
CA GLY A 16 -7.55 2.12 0.90
C GLY A 16 -8.95 2.73 0.87
N SER A 17 -9.36 3.29 -0.27
CA SER A 17 -10.73 3.79 -0.45
C SER A 17 -11.76 2.67 -0.26
N SER A 18 -11.53 1.49 -0.85
CA SER A 18 -12.45 0.35 -0.72
C SER A 18 -12.56 -0.16 0.71
N VAL A 19 -11.45 -0.18 1.45
CA VAL A 19 -11.46 -0.54 2.87
C VAL A 19 -12.27 0.49 3.65
N ALA A 20 -11.97 1.78 3.46
CA ALA A 20 -12.66 2.84 4.16
C ALA A 20 -14.17 2.84 3.87
N GLU A 21 -14.58 2.71 2.60
CA GLU A 21 -15.99 2.61 2.18
C GLU A 21 -16.79 1.63 3.03
N LYS A 22 -16.20 0.45 3.31
CA LYS A 22 -16.86 -0.57 4.12
C LYS A 22 -16.98 -0.13 5.58
N PHE A 23 -15.92 0.41 6.16
CA PHE A 23 -15.89 0.75 7.59
C PHE A 23 -16.64 2.03 7.94
N VAL A 24 -16.80 3.01 7.04
CA VAL A 24 -17.68 4.17 7.32
C VAL A 24 -19.14 3.76 7.52
N GLN A 25 -19.55 2.61 6.98
CA GLN A 25 -20.92 2.10 7.08
C GLN A 25 -21.09 1.09 8.23
N GLU A 26 -20.00 0.70 8.89
CA GLU A 26 -20.01 -0.36 9.90
C GLU A 26 -20.19 0.22 11.30
N ALA A 27 -21.26 -0.16 11.99
CA ALA A 27 -21.51 0.30 13.34
C ALA A 27 -20.41 -0.16 14.31
N GLY A 28 -20.01 0.72 15.23
CA GLY A 28 -18.94 0.45 16.19
C GLY A 28 -17.53 0.68 15.66
N TRP A 29 -17.38 1.21 14.44
CA TRP A 29 -16.09 1.58 13.86
C TRP A 29 -15.98 3.08 13.57
N SER A 30 -14.76 3.60 13.71
CA SER A 30 -14.32 4.88 13.17
C SER A 30 -13.18 4.65 12.18
N VAL A 31 -13.16 5.46 11.12
CA VAL A 31 -12.10 5.41 10.10
C VAL A 31 -11.16 6.59 10.31
N ARG A 32 -9.86 6.29 10.44
CA ARG A 32 -8.79 7.27 10.29
C ARG A 32 -8.12 7.09 8.93
N GLY A 33 -8.34 8.04 8.04
CA GLY A 33 -7.72 8.05 6.72
C GLY A 33 -6.35 8.72 6.76
N ILE A 34 -5.33 8.11 6.18
CA ILE A 34 -3.99 8.69 6.11
C ILE A 34 -3.77 9.22 4.69
N SER A 35 -3.51 10.53 4.60
CA SER A 35 -3.16 11.23 3.36
C SER A 35 -1.89 12.04 3.56
N ARG A 36 -1.08 12.16 2.51
CA ARG A 36 0.09 13.07 2.51
C ARG A 36 -0.32 14.54 2.52
N ASP A 37 -1.51 14.81 1.99
CA ASP A 37 -2.07 16.15 1.92
C ASP A 37 -3.59 16.09 2.14
N PRO A 38 -4.06 16.29 3.38
CA PRO A 38 -5.49 16.34 3.71
C PRO A 38 -6.24 17.50 3.05
N SER A 39 -5.54 18.50 2.50
CA SER A 39 -6.17 19.68 1.89
C SER A 39 -6.64 19.45 0.45
N LYS A 40 -6.21 18.37 -0.20
CA LYS A 40 -6.64 18.01 -1.55
C LYS A 40 -8.09 17.56 -1.60
N ASP A 41 -8.76 17.82 -2.70
CA ASP A 41 -10.18 17.48 -2.88
C ASP A 41 -10.47 15.99 -2.69
N SER A 42 -9.56 15.12 -3.14
CA SER A 42 -9.66 13.67 -2.93
C SER A 42 -9.65 13.27 -1.45
N ALA A 43 -8.96 14.02 -0.59
CA ALA A 43 -8.94 13.79 0.86
C ALA A 43 -10.12 14.47 1.56
N LYS A 44 -10.46 15.71 1.17
CA LYS A 44 -11.62 16.46 1.69
C LYS A 44 -12.94 15.71 1.47
N ALA A 45 -13.07 14.97 0.36
CA ALA A 45 -14.22 14.12 0.10
C ALA A 45 -14.45 13.07 1.21
N TRP A 46 -13.40 12.57 1.85
CA TRP A 46 -13.50 11.65 2.99
C TRP A 46 -13.86 12.37 4.29
N THR A 47 -13.27 13.55 4.54
CA THR A 47 -13.63 14.37 5.69
C THR A 47 -15.11 14.76 5.67
N ALA A 48 -15.65 15.11 4.50
CA ALA A 48 -17.08 15.40 4.30
C ALA A 48 -18.01 14.22 4.63
N ARG A 49 -17.45 13.01 4.71
CA ARG A 49 -18.16 11.77 5.05
C ARG A 49 -17.91 11.31 6.50
N GLY A 50 -17.29 12.16 7.31
CA GLY A 50 -17.02 11.88 8.73
C GLY A 50 -15.77 11.06 9.01
N VAL A 51 -14.88 10.89 8.03
CA VAL A 51 -13.57 10.24 8.24
C VAL A 51 -12.59 11.24 8.87
N ASP A 52 -11.87 10.79 9.91
CA ASP A 52 -10.74 11.51 10.50
C ASP A 52 -9.54 11.40 9.55
N VAL A 53 -9.35 12.40 8.67
CA VAL A 53 -8.24 12.39 7.71
C VAL A 53 -7.03 13.11 8.30
N VAL A 54 -5.95 12.37 8.53
CA VAL A 54 -4.72 12.89 9.14
C VAL A 54 -3.58 12.96 8.12
N ALA A 55 -2.70 13.95 8.31
CA ALA A 55 -1.49 14.11 7.51
C ALA A 55 -0.40 13.16 8.00
N ALA A 56 0.08 12.26 7.12
CA ALA A 56 1.32 11.51 7.33
C ALA A 56 1.88 11.01 5.99
N ASP A 57 3.18 10.74 5.96
CA ASP A 57 3.90 10.30 4.77
C ASP A 57 4.90 9.20 5.14
N LEU A 58 4.95 8.16 4.32
CA LEU A 58 5.92 7.06 4.48
C LEU A 58 7.37 7.51 4.29
N ASP A 59 7.58 8.66 3.65
CA ASP A 59 8.90 9.29 3.46
C ASP A 59 9.26 10.27 4.61
N ILE A 60 8.35 10.57 5.55
CA ILE A 60 8.59 11.51 6.66
C ILE A 60 8.72 10.72 7.97
N PRO A 61 9.93 10.65 8.58
CA PRO A 61 10.16 9.94 9.83
C PRO A 61 9.23 10.43 10.95
N GLY A 62 8.68 9.52 11.75
CA GLY A 62 7.84 9.87 12.90
C GLY A 62 6.38 10.18 12.56
N SER A 63 6.05 10.47 11.30
CA SER A 63 4.70 10.93 10.93
C SER A 63 3.65 9.82 11.03
N MET A 64 4.02 8.59 10.67
CA MET A 64 3.13 7.43 10.68
C MET A 64 2.87 6.93 12.11
N GLU A 65 3.88 6.98 12.99
CA GLU A 65 3.77 6.61 14.40
C GLU A 65 2.68 7.41 15.10
N VAL A 66 2.59 8.71 14.80
CA VAL A 66 1.55 9.61 15.34
C VAL A 66 0.19 9.27 14.73
N ALA A 67 0.13 9.05 13.41
CA ALA A 67 -1.11 8.72 12.72
C ALA A 67 -1.75 7.40 13.21
N PHE A 68 -0.95 6.43 13.65
CA PHE A 68 -1.42 5.13 14.12
C PHE A 68 -1.83 5.06 15.59
N ARG A 69 -1.64 6.13 16.37
CA ARG A 69 -1.93 6.12 17.81
C ARG A 69 -3.38 5.73 18.11
N GLY A 70 -3.55 4.70 18.94
CA GLY A 70 -4.86 4.22 19.39
C GLY A 70 -5.65 3.44 18.34
N ALA A 71 -5.06 3.12 17.18
CA ALA A 71 -5.70 2.26 16.19
C ALA A 71 -5.84 0.82 16.72
N ASN A 72 -7.00 0.20 16.47
CA ASN A 72 -7.25 -1.21 16.74
C ASN A 72 -6.87 -2.06 15.52
N VAL A 73 -7.13 -1.54 14.32
CA VAL A 73 -6.77 -2.18 13.06
C VAL A 73 -5.99 -1.20 12.20
N ILE A 74 -4.95 -1.68 11.53
CA ILE A 74 -4.21 -0.88 10.56
C ILE A 74 -4.24 -1.60 9.21
N PHE A 75 -4.69 -0.92 8.17
CA PHE A 75 -4.54 -1.34 6.78
C PHE A 75 -3.34 -0.60 6.17
N GLY A 76 -2.31 -1.36 5.82
CA GLY A 76 -1.06 -0.85 5.24
C GLY A 76 -0.93 -1.24 3.76
N THR A 77 -0.57 -0.27 2.92
CA THR A 77 -0.27 -0.50 1.51
C THR A 77 0.83 0.46 1.04
N THR A 78 1.61 0.03 0.06
CA THR A 78 2.64 0.82 -0.64
C THR A 78 2.40 0.74 -2.14
N ASP A 79 2.85 1.75 -2.89
CA ASP A 79 2.50 1.92 -4.31
C ASP A 79 3.74 2.00 -5.22
N PHE A 80 4.16 0.84 -5.74
CA PHE A 80 5.20 0.71 -6.77
C PHE A 80 4.93 1.52 -8.03
N VAL A 81 3.69 1.50 -8.52
CA VAL A 81 3.34 2.08 -9.82
C VAL A 81 3.41 3.60 -9.74
N GLN A 82 3.02 4.18 -8.61
CA GLN A 82 3.21 5.60 -8.36
C GLN A 82 4.68 6.01 -8.47
N HIS A 83 5.61 5.17 -8.00
CA HIS A 83 7.05 5.45 -8.11
C HIS A 83 7.56 5.35 -9.53
N LEU A 84 7.08 4.37 -10.31
CA LEU A 84 7.42 4.27 -11.74
C LEU A 84 6.94 5.48 -12.55
N LEU A 85 5.81 6.07 -12.17
CA LEU A 85 5.20 7.20 -12.86
C LEU A 85 5.67 8.56 -12.32
N ASP A 86 6.48 8.60 -11.27
CA ASP A 86 7.00 9.83 -10.66
C ASP A 86 8.09 10.45 -11.57
N PRO A 87 7.89 11.66 -12.12
CA PRO A 87 8.91 12.33 -12.93
C PRO A 87 10.25 12.53 -12.21
N LYS A 88 10.23 12.68 -10.87
CA LYS A 88 11.45 12.77 -10.07
C LYS A 88 12.22 11.45 -10.07
N MET A 89 11.52 10.32 -10.08
CA MET A 89 12.14 9.00 -10.19
C MET A 89 12.76 8.80 -11.57
N ALA A 90 12.10 9.25 -12.63
CA ALA A 90 12.63 9.23 -13.99
C ALA A 90 13.91 10.09 -14.12
N ALA A 91 13.92 11.30 -13.56
CA ALA A 91 15.09 12.16 -13.54
C ALA A 91 16.27 11.51 -12.78
N LYS A 92 16.00 10.94 -11.59
CA LYS A 92 17.00 10.22 -10.79
C LYS A 92 17.56 8.99 -11.52
N SER A 93 16.71 8.25 -12.22
CA SER A 93 17.12 7.11 -13.07
C SER A 93 18.11 7.53 -14.16
N GLN A 94 17.83 8.64 -14.84
CA GLN A 94 18.73 9.19 -15.86
C GLN A 94 20.05 9.67 -15.28
N GLU A 95 20.02 10.41 -14.17
CA GLU A 95 21.21 10.92 -13.48
C GLU A 95 22.15 9.78 -13.03
N GLN A 96 21.58 8.71 -12.48
CA GLN A 96 22.36 7.58 -11.94
C GLN A 96 22.72 6.53 -12.98
N GLY A 97 22.15 6.59 -14.19
CA GLY A 97 22.29 5.54 -15.20
C GLY A 97 21.73 4.18 -14.75
N ARG A 98 20.74 4.17 -13.85
CA ARG A 98 20.15 2.96 -13.26
C ARG A 98 18.73 2.74 -13.76
N PRO A 99 18.25 1.49 -13.91
CA PRO A 99 16.87 1.22 -14.28
C PRO A 99 15.86 1.82 -13.28
N ILE A 100 14.84 2.51 -13.79
CA ILE A 100 13.82 3.17 -12.96
C ILE A 100 13.07 2.19 -12.04
N ASN A 101 12.85 0.97 -12.50
CA ASN A 101 12.20 -0.10 -11.75
C ASN A 101 13.04 -0.56 -10.54
N GLU A 102 14.37 -0.58 -10.63
CA GLU A 102 15.23 -0.86 -9.46
C GLU A 102 15.11 0.25 -8.41
N LEU A 103 15.17 1.52 -8.83
CA LEU A 103 15.03 2.66 -7.91
C LEU A 103 13.64 2.72 -7.26
N ALA A 104 12.59 2.38 -8.01
CA ALA A 104 11.24 2.25 -7.49
C ALA A 104 11.12 1.10 -6.47
N THR A 105 11.82 -0.02 -6.72
CA THR A 105 11.86 -1.19 -5.83
C THR A 105 12.49 -0.84 -4.49
N GLU A 106 13.66 -0.19 -4.53
CA GLU A 106 14.36 0.30 -3.33
C GLU A 106 13.48 1.25 -2.53
N ARG A 107 12.89 2.27 -3.20
CA ARG A 107 12.05 3.25 -2.53
C ARG A 107 10.80 2.61 -1.90
N GLU A 108 10.12 1.73 -2.61
CA GLU A 108 8.93 1.08 -2.07
C GLU A 108 9.27 0.19 -0.87
N PHE A 109 10.41 -0.51 -0.90
CA PHE A 109 10.87 -1.30 0.23
C PHE A 109 11.17 -0.43 1.45
N GLU A 110 11.84 0.72 1.28
CA GLU A 110 12.06 1.68 2.38
C GLU A 110 10.73 2.21 2.96
N GLN A 111 9.76 2.52 2.12
CA GLN A 111 8.42 2.92 2.56
C GLN A 111 7.70 1.81 3.31
N ALA A 112 7.83 0.56 2.87
CA ALA A 112 7.24 -0.58 3.54
C ALA A 112 7.87 -0.83 4.92
N LYS A 113 9.20 -0.67 5.05
CA LYS A 113 9.88 -0.71 6.35
C LYS A 113 9.39 0.41 7.28
N SER A 114 9.29 1.63 6.77
CA SER A 114 8.79 2.78 7.54
C SER A 114 7.36 2.57 8.04
N LEU A 115 6.49 1.99 7.19
CA LEU A 115 5.15 1.56 7.57
C LEU A 115 5.19 0.52 8.71
N ILE A 116 5.97 -0.56 8.54
CA ILE A 116 6.07 -1.66 9.50
C ILE A 116 6.63 -1.17 10.85
N ASP A 117 7.70 -0.38 10.81
CA ASP A 117 8.32 0.21 12.00
C ASP A 117 7.31 1.06 12.76
N ALA A 118 6.54 1.89 12.05
CA ALA A 118 5.52 2.72 12.67
C ALA A 118 4.37 1.91 13.30
N VAL A 119 3.94 0.83 12.66
CA VAL A 119 2.95 -0.10 13.24
C VAL A 119 3.50 -0.76 14.51
N ALA A 120 4.78 -1.16 14.51
CA ALA A 120 5.42 -1.81 15.64
C ALA A 120 5.46 -0.93 16.91
N THR A 121 5.52 0.39 16.75
CA THR A 121 5.43 1.34 17.88
C THR A 121 4.02 1.49 18.46
N ASN A 122 2.99 0.97 17.80
CA ASN A 122 1.58 1.12 18.17
C ASN A 122 0.90 -0.22 18.54
N THR A 123 1.68 -1.21 19.00
CA THR A 123 1.20 -2.58 19.24
C THR A 123 0.30 -2.78 20.47
N SER A 124 0.24 -1.80 21.37
CA SER A 124 -0.50 -1.90 22.64
C SER A 124 -2.03 -1.91 22.44
N THR A 125 -2.54 -1.16 21.48
CA THR A 125 -3.97 -1.14 21.10
C THR A 125 -4.28 -1.97 19.86
N LEU A 126 -3.24 -2.33 19.10
CA LEU A 126 -3.38 -3.05 17.84
C LEU A 126 -3.87 -4.48 18.06
N GLU A 127 -4.97 -4.81 17.40
CA GLU A 127 -5.56 -6.14 17.33
C GLU A 127 -5.18 -6.85 16.03
N LEU A 128 -5.13 -6.11 14.92
CA LEU A 128 -4.82 -6.66 13.59
C LEU A 128 -4.07 -5.66 12.72
N PHE A 129 -2.97 -6.11 12.12
CA PHE A 129 -2.33 -5.43 11.00
C PHE A 129 -2.64 -6.17 9.69
N VAL A 130 -3.29 -5.50 8.74
CA VAL A 130 -3.49 -6.02 7.38
C VAL A 130 -2.47 -5.38 6.47
N LEU A 131 -1.51 -6.16 6.00
CA LEU A 131 -0.48 -5.71 5.07
C LEU A 131 -0.84 -6.15 3.65
N SER A 132 -1.11 -5.18 2.77
CA SER A 132 -1.23 -5.40 1.34
C SER A 132 0.14 -5.68 0.73
N THR A 133 0.33 -6.91 0.27
CA THR A 133 1.61 -7.44 -0.23
C THR A 133 1.41 -8.31 -1.47
N LEU A 134 2.50 -8.85 -2.00
CA LEU A 134 2.55 -9.75 -3.15
C LEU A 134 3.45 -10.95 -2.82
N SER A 135 3.33 -12.04 -3.59
CA SER A 135 4.01 -13.31 -3.28
C SER A 135 5.55 -13.25 -3.42
N ASP A 136 6.22 -14.18 -2.75
CA ASP A 136 7.63 -14.53 -2.95
C ASP A 136 7.92 -15.12 -4.33
N THR A 137 7.94 -14.29 -5.37
CA THR A 137 8.11 -14.82 -6.73
C THR A 137 9.48 -15.46 -6.95
N LYS A 138 10.52 -14.91 -6.34
CA LYS A 138 11.87 -15.47 -6.42
C LYS A 138 11.98 -16.82 -5.70
N GLY A 139 11.49 -16.93 -4.46
CA GLY A 139 11.55 -18.17 -3.68
C GLY A 139 10.66 -19.27 -4.26
N LEU A 140 9.41 -18.94 -4.60
CA LEU A 140 8.46 -19.91 -5.19
C LEU A 140 8.93 -20.46 -6.54
N SER A 141 9.61 -19.61 -7.33
CA SER A 141 10.18 -20.04 -8.61
C SER A 141 11.54 -20.73 -8.48
N LYS A 142 12.07 -20.91 -7.26
CA LYS A 142 13.41 -21.42 -6.98
C LYS A 142 14.50 -20.64 -7.72
N GLY A 143 14.35 -19.31 -7.74
CA GLY A 143 15.28 -18.38 -8.38
C GLY A 143 15.19 -18.29 -9.91
N LYS A 144 14.21 -18.96 -10.55
CA LYS A 144 14.00 -18.87 -12.01
C LYS A 144 13.45 -17.52 -12.45
N ILE A 145 12.60 -16.89 -11.64
CA ILE A 145 12.07 -15.55 -11.89
C ILE A 145 12.85 -14.58 -11.01
N GLN A 146 13.54 -13.61 -11.62
CA GLN A 146 14.38 -12.63 -10.93
C GLN A 146 14.06 -11.17 -11.26
N TYR A 147 13.05 -10.94 -12.10
CA TYR A 147 12.73 -9.63 -12.66
C TYR A 147 11.40 -9.07 -12.17
N ASN A 148 10.72 -9.75 -11.24
CA ASN A 148 9.40 -9.35 -10.78
C ASN A 148 9.47 -8.39 -9.59
N LEU A 149 10.18 -7.28 -9.79
CA LEU A 149 10.70 -6.48 -8.67
C LEU A 149 9.61 -5.93 -7.74
N HIS A 150 8.43 -5.57 -8.27
CA HIS A 150 7.30 -5.08 -7.48
C HIS A 150 6.66 -6.15 -6.56
N PHE A 151 6.81 -7.43 -6.90
CA PHE A 151 6.47 -8.53 -5.98
C PHE A 151 7.59 -8.71 -4.96
N ASP A 152 8.82 -8.74 -5.45
CA ASP A 152 10.00 -9.06 -4.64
C ASP A 152 10.23 -8.04 -3.51
N CYS A 153 10.07 -6.72 -3.73
CA CYS A 153 10.17 -5.72 -2.65
C CYS A 153 9.07 -5.86 -1.59
N LYS A 154 7.84 -6.16 -2.01
CA LYS A 154 6.72 -6.35 -1.09
C LYS A 154 6.89 -7.61 -0.26
N TRP A 155 7.44 -8.67 -0.84
CA TRP A 155 7.76 -9.87 -0.09
C TRP A 155 8.96 -9.65 0.85
N ALA A 156 10.00 -8.93 0.41
CA ALA A 156 11.11 -8.55 1.29
C ALA A 156 10.62 -7.77 2.53
N ALA A 157 9.57 -6.94 2.39
CA ALA A 157 8.93 -6.28 3.54
C ALA A 157 8.25 -7.27 4.50
N VAL A 158 7.67 -8.36 3.99
CA VAL A 158 7.11 -9.44 4.82
C VAL A 158 8.23 -10.16 5.59
N GLU A 159 9.36 -10.44 4.95
CA GLU A 159 10.52 -11.05 5.59
C GLU A 159 11.08 -10.13 6.68
N TYR A 160 11.25 -8.85 6.37
CA TYR A 160 11.64 -7.81 7.32
C TYR A 160 10.72 -7.77 8.55
N LEU A 161 9.40 -7.78 8.33
CA LEU A 161 8.40 -7.80 9.40
C LEU A 161 8.56 -9.04 10.30
N LYS A 162 8.69 -10.23 9.70
CA LYS A 162 8.83 -11.51 10.42
C LYS A 162 10.10 -11.55 11.28
N GLU A 163 11.22 -11.11 10.71
CA GLU A 163 12.52 -11.16 11.37
C GLU A 163 12.60 -10.12 12.51
N LYS A 164 12.22 -8.87 12.22
CA LYS A 164 12.41 -7.75 13.15
C LYS A 164 11.33 -7.67 14.23
N TYR A 165 10.08 -8.04 13.91
CA TYR A 165 8.93 -7.87 14.81
C TYR A 165 8.06 -9.14 14.92
N PRO A 166 8.58 -10.22 15.52
CA PRO A 166 7.85 -11.49 15.63
C PRO A 166 6.50 -11.36 16.38
N GLU A 167 6.38 -10.45 17.35
CA GLU A 167 5.11 -10.22 18.05
C GLU A 167 4.08 -9.47 17.19
N LEU A 168 4.52 -8.53 16.35
CA LEU A 168 3.64 -7.88 15.38
C LEU A 168 3.23 -8.87 14.28
N TRP A 169 4.15 -9.74 13.86
CA TRP A 169 3.87 -10.79 12.88
C TRP A 169 2.70 -11.69 13.33
N LYS A 170 2.61 -12.06 14.61
CA LYS A 170 1.47 -12.82 15.16
C LYS A 170 0.11 -12.12 15.00
N LYS A 171 0.12 -10.78 14.90
CA LYS A 171 -1.08 -9.94 14.69
C LYS A 171 -1.26 -9.54 13.23
N THR A 172 -0.50 -10.11 12.30
CA THR A 172 -0.50 -9.68 10.90
C THR A 172 -1.28 -10.66 10.02
N SER A 173 -2.15 -10.12 9.16
CA SER A 173 -2.71 -10.82 8.01
C SER A 173 -2.16 -10.23 6.72
N LEU A 174 -1.74 -11.10 5.80
CA LEU A 174 -1.28 -10.70 4.48
C LEU A 174 -2.46 -10.67 3.52
N LEU A 175 -2.66 -9.54 2.85
CA LEU A 175 -3.62 -9.41 1.76
C LEU A 175 -2.84 -9.40 0.44
N GLN A 176 -3.07 -10.42 -0.38
CA GLN A 176 -2.58 -10.47 -1.74
C GLN A 176 -3.73 -10.30 -2.72
N LEU A 177 -3.69 -9.23 -3.52
CA LEU A 177 -4.71 -8.93 -4.50
C LEU A 177 -4.36 -9.49 -5.88
N GLY A 178 -5.39 -9.90 -6.62
CA GLY A 178 -5.27 -10.23 -8.04
C GLY A 178 -5.20 -8.98 -8.92
N ILE A 179 -5.10 -9.20 -10.22
CA ILE A 179 -5.17 -8.13 -11.22
C ILE A 179 -6.52 -7.41 -11.09
N PHE A 180 -6.49 -6.09 -10.98
CA PHE A 180 -7.72 -5.32 -10.86
C PHE A 180 -8.52 -5.38 -12.15
N ALA A 181 -9.83 -5.65 -12.04
CA ALA A 181 -10.73 -5.60 -13.19
C ALA A 181 -10.70 -4.24 -13.88
N SER A 182 -10.44 -3.14 -13.15
CA SER A 182 -10.30 -1.79 -13.71
C SER A 182 -9.05 -1.57 -14.57
N ASN A 183 -8.09 -2.52 -14.59
CA ASN A 183 -6.84 -2.34 -15.32
C ASN A 183 -7.03 -2.20 -16.82
N TRP A 184 -8.15 -2.66 -17.41
CA TRP A 184 -8.45 -2.44 -18.84
C TRP A 184 -8.45 -0.95 -19.23
N LYS A 185 -8.62 -0.03 -18.28
CA LYS A 185 -8.56 1.42 -18.49
C LYS A 185 -7.14 1.95 -18.69
N ILE A 186 -6.11 1.16 -18.36
CA ILE A 186 -4.71 1.51 -18.59
C ILE A 186 -4.37 1.15 -20.04
N PRO A 187 -3.82 2.06 -20.86
CA PRO A 187 -3.65 1.83 -22.31
C PRO A 187 -2.93 0.52 -22.70
N TYR A 188 -1.98 0.07 -21.88
CA TYR A 188 -1.25 -1.18 -22.11
C TYR A 188 -2.03 -2.45 -21.74
N ASN A 189 -3.12 -2.32 -20.98
CA ASN A 189 -3.97 -3.44 -20.56
C ASN A 189 -5.35 -3.41 -21.24
N THR A 190 -5.60 -2.44 -22.14
CA THR A 190 -6.87 -2.28 -22.84
C THR A 190 -7.06 -3.40 -23.86
N PRO A 191 -8.18 -4.15 -23.84
CA PRO A 191 -8.47 -5.16 -24.85
C PRO A 191 -8.43 -4.58 -26.26
N ARG A 192 -7.60 -5.15 -27.13
CA ARG A 192 -7.48 -4.72 -28.52
C ARG A 192 -8.30 -5.63 -29.42
N LYS A 193 -9.22 -5.04 -30.18
CA LYS A 193 -10.01 -5.75 -31.19
C LYS A 193 -9.07 -6.29 -32.28
N GLN A 194 -9.20 -7.56 -32.60
CA GLN A 194 -8.46 -8.26 -33.65
C GLN A 194 -9.25 -8.24 -34.97
N GLU A 195 -8.59 -8.63 -36.08
CA GLU A 195 -9.21 -8.66 -37.41
C GLU A 195 -10.40 -9.63 -37.50
N ASP A 196 -10.35 -10.75 -36.77
CA ASP A 196 -11.41 -11.76 -36.70
C ASP A 196 -12.59 -11.36 -35.79
N GLY A 197 -12.57 -10.15 -35.23
CA GLY A 197 -13.60 -9.63 -34.33
C GLY A 197 -13.43 -10.05 -32.86
N THR A 198 -12.44 -10.88 -32.52
CA THR A 198 -12.10 -11.21 -31.13
C THR A 198 -11.37 -10.05 -30.45
N TYR A 199 -11.21 -10.14 -29.13
CA TYR A 199 -10.43 -9.17 -28.35
C TYR A 199 -9.26 -9.87 -27.67
N LYS A 200 -8.08 -9.28 -27.78
CA LYS A 200 -6.86 -9.73 -27.11
C LYS A 200 -6.54 -8.79 -25.95
N LEU A 201 -6.36 -9.35 -24.75
CA LEU A 201 -5.55 -8.70 -23.72
C LEU A 201 -4.10 -9.05 -24.02
N SER A 202 -3.29 -8.04 -24.31
CA SER A 202 -1.84 -8.17 -24.56
C SER A 202 -1.11 -7.00 -23.95
#